data_AF-A0A2P8VYS9-F1
#
_entry.id   AF-A0A2P8VYS9-F1
#
_cell.length_a   1.000
_cell.length_b   1.000
_cell.length_c   1.000
_cell.angle_alpha   90.00
_cell.angle_beta   90.00
_cell.angle_gamma   90.00
#
_symmetry.space_group_name_H-M   'P 1'
#
loop_
_entity.id
_entity.type
_entity.pdbx_description
1 polymer ?
#
loop_
_entity_poly.entity_id
_entity_poly.type
_entity_poly.pdbx_seq_one_letter_code
_entity_poly.pdbx_strand_id
1 'polypeptide(L)'
;MSTVSRPLWQADLHRPPLASDSGAPLWELLLCSDDFGFSYGATAPQAAISKAWVTEQITTAIQKAGVTPSQIQVFRPQALSLLTTA
;
A
#
# COMPACT_ATOMS: atom_id res chain seq x y z
N MET A 1 31.41 8.18 -2.49
CA MET A 1 30.39 7.14 -2.25
C MET A 1 29.04 7.79 -2.54
N SER A 2 28.40 7.42 -3.65
CA SER A 2 27.07 7.94 -3.96
C SER A 2 26.07 7.31 -3.00
N THR A 3 25.42 8.12 -2.18
CA THR A 3 24.31 7.69 -1.32
C THR A 3 23.17 7.25 -2.24
N VAL A 4 22.82 5.96 -2.21
CA VAL A 4 21.60 5.48 -2.86
C VAL A 4 20.42 6.07 -2.08
N SER A 5 19.67 6.96 -2.71
CA SER A 5 18.44 7.51 -2.13
C SER A 5 17.41 6.39 -2.02
N ARG A 6 16.90 6.14 -0.81
CA ARG A 6 15.79 5.19 -0.60
C ARG A 6 14.48 5.83 -1.08
N PRO A 7 13.67 5.13 -1.90
CA PRO A 7 12.45 5.70 -2.47
C PRO A 7 11.42 5.99 -1.36
N LEU A 8 10.59 6.99 -1.58
CA LEU A 8 9.39 7.19 -0.78
C LEU A 8 8.29 6.25 -1.28
N TRP A 9 7.57 5.59 -0.39
CA TRP A 9 6.40 4.79 -0.77
C TRP A 9 5.10 5.44 -0.31
N GLN A 10 4.03 5.14 -1.00
CA GLN A 10 2.66 5.47 -0.63
C GLN A 10 1.83 4.20 -0.47
N ALA A 11 0.83 4.21 0.40
CA ALA A 11 0.09 3.03 0.83
C ALA A 11 -1.39 3.30 1.07
N ASP A 12 -2.27 2.50 0.50
CA ASP A 12 -3.70 2.56 0.79
C ASP A 12 -4.18 1.25 1.42
N LEU A 13 -5.11 1.33 2.36
CA LEU A 13 -5.86 0.18 2.86
C LEU A 13 -7.35 0.52 2.80
N HIS A 14 -8.06 -0.07 1.84
CA HIS A 14 -9.46 0.23 1.59
C HIS A 14 -10.30 -1.02 1.36
N ARG A 15 -11.62 -0.84 1.37
CA ARG A 15 -12.60 -1.89 1.09
C ARG A 15 -13.26 -1.62 -0.27
N PRO A 16 -12.72 -2.17 -1.37
CA PRO A 16 -13.38 -2.06 -2.67
C PRO A 16 -14.71 -2.86 -2.66
N PRO A 17 -15.60 -2.66 -3.64
CA PRO A 17 -16.82 -3.45 -3.80
C PRO A 17 -16.49 -4.86 -4.34
N LEU A 18 -15.54 -5.56 -3.70
CA LEU A 18 -15.10 -6.91 -4.03
C LEU A 18 -15.53 -7.88 -2.92
N ALA A 19 -15.78 -9.11 -3.33
CA ALA A 19 -16.09 -10.22 -2.44
C ALA A 19 -15.24 -11.43 -2.80
N SER A 20 -14.94 -12.27 -1.81
CA SER A 20 -14.37 -13.61 -2.03
C SER A 20 -15.36 -14.51 -2.76
N ASP A 21 -14.90 -15.70 -3.18
CA ASP A 21 -15.76 -16.74 -3.75
C ASP A 21 -16.92 -17.14 -2.82
N SER A 22 -16.75 -16.95 -1.51
CA SER A 22 -17.78 -17.17 -0.49
C SER A 22 -18.71 -15.97 -0.25
N GLY A 23 -18.57 -14.89 -1.02
CA GLY A 23 -19.36 -13.66 -0.89
C GLY A 23 -18.93 -12.75 0.27
N ALA A 24 -17.83 -13.05 0.97
CA ALA A 24 -17.36 -12.22 2.08
C ALA A 24 -16.65 -10.96 1.55
N PRO A 25 -16.85 -9.78 2.15
CA PRO A 25 -16.18 -8.57 1.70
C PRO A 25 -14.66 -8.66 1.81
N LEU A 26 -13.98 -8.21 0.76
CA LEU A 26 -12.53 -8.12 0.72
C LEU A 26 -12.05 -6.70 1.01
N TRP A 27 -10.92 -6.62 1.69
CA TRP A 27 -10.10 -5.44 1.82
C TRP A 27 -8.86 -5.60 0.95
N GLU A 28 -8.29 -4.47 0.54
CA GLU A 28 -7.09 -4.41 -0.28
C GLU A 28 -6.08 -3.43 0.32
N LEU A 29 -4.83 -3.90 0.48
CA LEU A 29 -3.66 -3.07 0.70
C LEU A 29 -2.98 -2.81 -0.65
N LEU A 30 -2.77 -1.55 -0.98
CA LEU A 30 -1.97 -1.10 -2.11
C LEU A 30 -0.72 -0.40 -1.60
N LEU A 31 0.42 -0.60 -2.26
CA LEU A 31 1.66 0.13 -2.04
C LEU A 31 2.23 0.55 -3.41
N CYS A 32 2.87 1.72 -3.49
CA CYS A 32 3.66 2.12 -4.65
C CYS A 32 4.83 3.00 -4.26
N SER A 33 5.89 3.04 -5.07
CA SER A 33 6.91 4.09 -4.98
C SER A 33 6.42 5.42 -5.56
N ASP A 34 7.05 6.52 -5.16
CA ASP A 34 6.79 7.88 -5.65
C ASP A 34 7.05 8.06 -7.15
N ASP A 35 8.02 7.31 -7.69
CA ASP A 35 8.32 7.23 -9.12
C ASP A 35 7.46 6.18 -9.87
N PHE A 36 6.59 5.45 -9.16
CA PHE A 36 5.80 4.32 -9.67
C PHE A 36 6.62 3.18 -10.31
N GLY A 37 7.95 3.12 -10.09
CA GLY A 37 8.80 2.01 -10.53
C GLY A 37 8.50 0.70 -9.80
N PHE A 38 7.79 0.77 -8.67
CA PHE A 38 7.30 -0.39 -7.92
C PHE A 38 5.85 -0.19 -7.48
N SER A 39 5.07 -1.28 -7.54
CA SER A 39 3.73 -1.37 -6.95
C SER A 39 3.46 -2.75 -6.38
N TYR A 40 2.65 -2.82 -5.34
CA TYR A 40 2.24 -4.05 -4.68
C TYR A 40 0.76 -3.99 -4.28
N GLY A 41 0.05 -5.09 -4.44
CA GLY A 41 -1.34 -5.24 -4.04
C GLY A 41 -1.54 -6.56 -3.29
N ALA A 42 -2.32 -6.54 -2.22
CA ALA A 42 -2.73 -7.73 -1.50
C ALA A 42 -4.16 -7.61 -0.98
N THR A 43 -4.92 -8.69 -1.09
CA THR A 43 -6.32 -8.74 -0.61
C THR A 43 -6.48 -9.72 0.53
N ALA A 44 -7.37 -9.40 1.46
CA ALA A 44 -7.77 -10.30 2.52
C ALA A 44 -9.25 -10.08 2.91
N PRO A 45 -9.95 -11.14 3.37
CA PRO A 45 -11.24 -10.97 4.03
C PRO A 45 -11.11 -10.05 5.25
N GLN A 46 -12.18 -9.32 5.59
CA GLN A 46 -12.14 -8.39 6.73
C GLN A 46 -11.67 -9.01 8.05
N ALA A 47 -12.00 -10.28 8.31
CA ALA A 47 -11.57 -11.00 9.51
C ALA A 47 -10.04 -11.20 9.60
N ALA A 48 -9.33 -11.16 8.47
CA ALA A 48 -7.88 -11.32 8.41
C ALA A 48 -7.11 -9.98 8.45
N ILE A 49 -7.81 -8.85 8.28
CA ILE A 49 -7.18 -7.53 8.29
C ILE A 49 -6.75 -7.17 9.71
N SER A 50 -5.44 -7.13 9.91
CA SER A 50 -4.82 -6.82 11.19
C SER A 50 -3.46 -6.14 10.97
N LYS A 51 -2.91 -5.54 12.02
CA LYS A 51 -1.55 -4.99 11.98
C LYS A 51 -0.51 -6.05 11.61
N ALA A 52 -0.69 -7.28 12.08
CA ALA A 52 0.19 -8.40 11.75
C ALA A 52 0.16 -8.69 10.24
N TRP A 53 -1.05 -8.79 9.67
CA TRP A 53 -1.23 -8.98 8.24
C TRP A 53 -0.61 -7.83 7.43
N VAL A 54 -0.85 -6.57 7.80
CA VAL A 54 -0.24 -5.41 7.12
C VAL A 54 1.28 -5.45 7.19
N THR A 55 1.85 -5.80 8.34
CA THR A 55 3.32 -5.92 8.51
C THR A 55 3.89 -6.98 7.57
N GLU A 56 3.24 -8.14 7.51
CA GLU A 56 3.64 -9.24 6.62
C GLU A 56 3.60 -8.83 5.14
N GLN A 57 2.54 -8.14 4.73
CA GLN A 57 2.41 -7.63 3.36
C GLN A 57 3.49 -6.58 3.03
N ILE A 58 3.80 -5.66 3.95
CA ILE A 58 4.87 -4.66 3.75
C ILE A 58 6.24 -5.35 3.66
N THR A 59 6.53 -6.32 4.52
CA THR A 59 7.78 -7.09 4.44
C THR A 59 7.91 -7.82 3.10
N THR A 60 6.82 -8.44 2.64
CA THR A 60 6.77 -9.10 1.33
C THR A 60 7.02 -8.10 0.19
N ALA A 61 6.43 -6.91 0.26
CA ALA A 61 6.63 -5.86 -0.73
C ALA A 61 8.09 -5.37 -0.77
N ILE A 62 8.74 -5.15 0.37
CA ILE A 62 10.16 -4.76 0.45
C ILE A 62 11.06 -5.81 -0.18
N GLN A 63 10.81 -7.09 0.09
CA GLN A 63 11.55 -8.18 -0.52
C GLN A 63 11.38 -8.21 -2.05
N LYS A 64 10.16 -8.02 -2.54
CA LYS A 64 9.86 -7.97 -3.99
C LYS A 64 10.47 -6.75 -4.68
N ALA A 65 10.50 -5.61 -4.02
CA ALA A 65 11.07 -4.37 -4.56
C ALA A 65 12.62 -4.42 -4.60
N GLY A 66 13.25 -5.26 -3.77
CA GLY A 66 14.71 -5.28 -3.61
C GLY A 66 15.26 -4.01 -2.94
N VAL A 67 14.40 -3.14 -2.43
CA VAL A 67 14.75 -1.88 -1.78
C VAL A 67 13.79 -1.59 -0.64
N THR A 68 14.34 -1.11 0.48
CA THR A 68 13.53 -0.63 1.60
C THR A 68 13.22 0.85 1.39
N PRO A 69 11.95 1.27 1.47
CA PRO A 69 11.61 2.69 1.36
C PRO A 69 12.24 3.50 2.50
N SER A 70 12.45 4.78 2.26
CA SER A 70 12.82 5.73 3.32
C SER A 70 11.66 5.94 4.28
N GLN A 71 10.43 5.95 3.77
CA GLN A 71 9.17 6.12 4.50
C GLN A 71 8.01 5.55 3.68
N ILE A 72 6.94 5.15 4.35
CA ILE A 72 5.64 4.84 3.74
C ILE A 72 4.64 5.92 4.16
N GLN A 73 4.01 6.58 3.21
CA GLN A 73 2.93 7.55 3.41
C GLN A 73 1.59 6.91 3.09
N VAL A 74 0.48 7.42 3.60
CA VAL A 74 -0.83 6.88 3.24
C VAL A 74 -1.29 7.48 1.90
N PHE A 75 -1.39 6.64 0.88
CA PHE A 75 -2.16 6.86 -0.32
C PHE A 75 -3.63 6.78 0.10
N ARG A 76 -4.25 7.92 0.38
CA ARG A 76 -5.59 8.33 -0.11
C ARG A 76 -5.71 9.83 0.06
N PRO A 77 -4.98 10.54 -0.80
CA PRO A 77 -5.35 11.87 -1.27
C PRO A 77 -6.77 11.93 -1.90
N GLN A 78 -7.79 11.20 -1.45
CA GLN A 78 -9.17 11.38 -1.96
C GLN A 78 -9.78 12.70 -1.55
N ALA A 79 -9.15 13.34 -0.61
CA ALA A 79 -9.36 14.73 -0.37
C ALA A 79 -8.44 15.58 -1.27
N LEU A 80 -7.43 15.13 -2.01
CA LEU A 80 -6.36 16.00 -2.51
C LEU A 80 -6.79 17.12 -3.46
N SER A 81 -7.68 16.92 -4.43
CA SER A 81 -8.24 18.03 -5.22
C SER A 81 -9.40 18.76 -4.53
N LEU A 82 -9.83 18.24 -3.37
CA LEU A 82 -10.54 18.96 -2.30
C LEU A 82 -9.56 19.57 -1.25
N LEU A 83 -8.24 19.27 -1.30
CA LEU A 83 -7.13 19.66 -0.41
C LEU A 83 -6.05 20.46 -1.19
N THR A 84 -6.34 20.84 -2.42
CA THR A 84 -5.49 21.64 -3.30
C THR A 84 -6.27 22.93 -3.53
N THR A 85 -5.94 24.00 -2.80
CA THR A 85 -6.54 25.36 -2.95
C THR A 85 -5.56 26.29 -3.67
N ALA A 86 -6.08 27.27 -4.42
CA ALA A 86 -5.28 28.30 -5.11
C ALA A 86 -4.43 29.15 -4.17
#